data_AF-A0AAU5M5L7-F1
#
_entry.id   AF-A0AAU5M5L7-F1
#
_cell.length_a   1.000
_cell.length_b   1.000
_cell.length_c   1.000
_cell.angle_alpha   90.00
_cell.angle_beta   90.00
_cell.angle_gamma   90.00
#
_symmetry.space_group_name_H-M   'P 1'
#
loop_
_entity.id
_entity.type
_entity.pdbx_description
1 polymer ?
#
loop_
_entity_poly.entity_id
_entity_poly.type
_entity_poly.pdbx_seq_one_letter_code
_entity_poly.pdbx_strand_id
1 'polypeptide(L)'
;MADRLGTSQWSVPEARSMVARLRHVAGDNPEYDGVELFIALCDYLDQLYGGTGFDYVFTGAERQALADAVRQVRGHSVVPDPSGERLIQPVNAAVTLVEGRALTTWLEERDGWQQEVGKALRALYTYLDQLYGGPGAFNELLTTTERKRVAAR
;
A
#
# COMPACT_ATOMS: atom_id res chain seq x y z
N MET A 1 17.36 7.88 14.07
CA MET A 1 16.05 8.43 13.67
C MET A 1 15.31 7.30 13.00
N ALA A 2 14.15 6.90 13.51
CA ALA A 2 13.33 5.93 12.77
C ALA A 2 12.79 6.64 11.53
N ASP A 3 12.96 6.03 10.35
CA ASP A 3 12.42 6.59 9.10
C ASP A 3 10.90 6.59 9.19
N ARG A 4 10.35 7.80 9.29
CA ARG A 4 8.90 8.02 9.40
C ARG A 4 8.22 7.60 8.11
N LEU A 5 7.01 7.05 8.24
CA LEU A 5 6.17 6.69 7.11
C LEU A 5 5.47 7.94 6.58
N GLY A 6 6.17 8.67 5.71
CA GLY A 6 5.69 9.94 5.17
C GLY A 6 5.53 11.02 6.24
N THR A 7 4.32 11.56 6.38
CA THR A 7 3.98 12.58 7.39
C THR A 7 3.43 12.00 8.69
N SER A 8 3.27 10.67 8.78
CA SER A 8 2.90 10.02 10.04
C SER A 8 4.01 10.16 11.07
N GLN A 9 3.61 10.18 12.35
CA GLN A 9 4.53 10.09 13.47
C GLN A 9 5.12 8.67 13.63
N TRP A 10 4.54 7.67 12.96
CA TRP A 10 4.97 6.29 13.03
C TRP A 10 5.97 5.95 11.92
N SER A 11 7.00 5.20 12.28
CA SER A 11 7.74 4.36 11.33
C SER A 11 6.90 3.17 10.88
N VAL A 12 7.34 2.45 9.84
CA VAL A 12 6.63 1.25 9.35
C VAL A 12 6.42 0.21 10.47
N PRO A 13 7.43 -0.18 11.28
CA PRO A 13 7.24 -1.19 12.34
C PRO A 13 6.30 -0.70 13.46
N GLU A 14 6.34 0.59 13.79
CA GLU A 14 5.43 1.20 14.76
C GLU A 14 3.99 1.22 14.25
N ALA A 15 3.79 1.60 12.98
CA ALA A 15 2.48 1.61 12.35
C ALA A 15 1.88 0.19 12.29
N ARG A 16 2.67 -0.82 11.88
CA ARG A 16 2.25 -2.24 11.89
C ARG A 16 1.86 -2.70 13.29
N SER A 17 2.68 -2.38 14.29
CA SER A 17 2.43 -2.74 15.68
C SER A 17 1.18 -2.05 16.24
N MET A 18 0.96 -0.78 15.90
CA MET A 18 -0.19 -0.02 16.36
C MET A 18 -1.48 -0.48 15.69
N VAL A 19 -1.47 -0.63 14.37
CA VAL A 19 -2.63 -1.08 13.58
C VAL A 19 -3.08 -2.48 14.00
N ALA A 20 -2.15 -3.39 14.29
CA ALA A 20 -2.49 -4.71 14.83
C ALA A 20 -3.25 -4.64 16.16
N ARG A 21 -2.95 -3.66 17.03
CA ARG A 21 -3.68 -3.43 18.28
C ARG A 21 -5.03 -2.77 18.05
N LEU A 22 -5.10 -1.84 17.09
CA LEU A 22 -6.30 -1.09 16.74
C LEU A 22 -7.40 -1.97 16.14
N ARG A 23 -7.06 -3.13 15.57
CA ARG A 23 -8.05 -4.11 15.07
C ARG A 23 -9.10 -4.52 16.11
N HIS A 24 -8.76 -4.46 17.40
CA HIS A 24 -9.69 -4.76 18.50
C HIS A 24 -10.45 -3.54 19.04
N VAL A 25 -10.11 -2.34 18.57
CA VAL A 25 -10.63 -1.06 19.07
C VAL A 25 -11.43 -0.30 18.01
N ALA A 26 -11.15 -0.53 16.72
CA ALA A 26 -11.93 0.02 15.62
C ALA A 26 -13.39 -0.40 15.76
N GLY A 27 -14.25 0.59 16.01
CA GLY A 27 -15.66 0.37 16.37
C GLY A 27 -16.62 0.53 15.19
N ASP A 28 -16.24 1.36 14.22
CA ASP A 28 -17.04 1.67 13.03
C ASP A 28 -16.43 1.05 11.76
N ASN A 29 -17.29 0.77 10.76
CA ASN A 29 -16.86 0.11 9.51
C ASN A 29 -15.68 0.83 8.80
N PRO A 30 -15.67 2.17 8.60
CA PRO A 30 -14.57 2.83 7.91
C PRO A 30 -13.24 2.75 8.66
N GLU A 31 -13.28 2.79 9.99
CA GLU A 31 -12.09 2.66 10.83
C GLU A 31 -11.47 1.27 10.70
N TYR A 32 -12.31 0.24 10.79
CA TYR A 32 -11.90 -1.15 10.62
C TYR A 32 -11.37 -1.40 9.22
N ASP A 33 -12.04 -0.88 8.19
CA ASP A 33 -11.61 -0.96 6.81
C ASP A 33 -10.24 -0.31 6.59
N GLY A 34 -9.98 0.83 7.24
CA GLY A 34 -8.68 1.51 7.18
C GLY A 34 -7.55 0.69 7.78
N VAL A 35 -7.82 0.07 8.93
CA VAL A 35 -6.90 -0.86 9.61
C VAL A 35 -6.58 -2.06 8.72
N GLU A 36 -7.59 -2.72 8.17
CA GLU A 36 -7.39 -3.89 7.32
C GLU A 36 -6.71 -3.55 5.99
N LEU A 37 -7.07 -2.41 5.39
CA LEU A 37 -6.41 -1.90 4.19
C LEU A 37 -4.91 -1.69 4.45
N PHE A 38 -4.55 -1.08 5.58
CA PHE A 38 -3.16 -0.86 5.95
C PHE A 38 -2.39 -2.17 6.08
N ILE A 39 -2.95 -3.15 6.79
CA ILE A 39 -2.33 -4.47 6.96
C ILE A 39 -2.10 -5.13 5.60
N ALA A 40 -3.13 -5.16 4.76
CA ALA A 40 -3.02 -5.89 3.51
C ALA A 40 -2.13 -5.15 2.47
N LEU A 41 -1.97 -3.81 2.53
CA LEU A 41 -0.94 -3.10 1.76
C LEU A 41 0.47 -3.41 2.28
N CYS A 42 0.66 -3.53 3.59
CA CYS A 42 1.94 -4.00 4.15
C CYS A 42 2.26 -5.43 3.69
N ASP A 43 1.29 -6.35 3.73
CA ASP A 43 1.47 -7.74 3.28
C ASP A 43 1.75 -7.83 1.78
N TYR A 44 1.15 -6.94 0.98
CA TYR A 44 1.45 -6.82 -0.43
C TYR A 44 2.91 -6.37 -0.65
N LEU A 45 3.38 -5.39 0.12
CA LEU A 45 4.76 -4.92 0.06
C LEU A 45 5.77 -5.96 0.54
N ASP A 46 5.47 -6.70 1.61
CA ASP A 46 6.24 -7.88 2.05
C ASP A 46 6.44 -8.85 0.87
N GLN A 47 5.36 -9.18 0.16
CA GLN A 47 5.44 -10.06 -1.00
C GLN A 47 6.29 -9.49 -2.15
N LEU A 48 6.28 -8.17 -2.37
CA LEU A 48 7.16 -7.54 -3.37
C LEU A 48 8.63 -7.52 -2.93
N TYR A 49 8.89 -7.44 -1.63
CA TYR A 49 10.24 -7.42 -1.07
C TYR A 49 10.84 -8.83 -1.00
N GLY A 50 10.03 -9.87 -1.22
CA GLY A 50 10.46 -11.26 -1.27
C GLY A 50 10.31 -12.03 0.04
N GLY A 51 9.48 -11.56 0.97
CA GLY A 51 9.19 -12.26 2.22
C GLY A 51 8.69 -11.31 3.30
N THR A 52 8.78 -11.72 4.56
CA THR A 52 8.47 -10.85 5.70
C THR A 52 9.59 -9.82 5.86
N GLY A 53 9.33 -8.51 5.69
CA GLY A 53 10.41 -7.53 5.85
C GLY A 53 10.18 -6.13 5.30
N PHE A 54 8.96 -5.75 4.96
CA PHE A 54 8.62 -4.33 4.82
C PHE A 54 8.63 -3.69 6.21
N ASP A 55 9.85 -3.35 6.65
CA ASP A 55 10.16 -2.63 7.88
C ASP A 55 10.65 -1.20 7.60
N TYR A 56 10.95 -0.90 6.34
CA TYR A 56 11.31 0.44 5.88
C TYR A 56 10.95 0.61 4.40
N VAL A 57 10.80 1.86 3.98
CA VAL A 57 10.51 2.23 2.60
C VAL A 57 11.83 2.36 1.85
N PHE A 58 12.02 1.61 0.76
CA PHE A 58 13.20 1.80 -0.07
C PHE A 58 13.28 3.22 -0.63
N THR A 59 14.50 3.74 -0.72
CA THR A 59 14.79 5.05 -1.32
C THR A 59 15.87 4.92 -2.39
N GLY A 60 16.12 5.99 -3.15
CA GLY A 60 17.21 6.04 -4.14
C GLY A 60 17.20 4.87 -5.12
N ALA A 61 18.35 4.19 -5.22
CA ALA A 61 18.58 3.10 -6.16
C ALA A 61 17.73 1.85 -5.87
N GLU A 62 17.49 1.50 -4.61
CA GLU A 62 16.71 0.32 -4.23
C GLU A 62 15.25 0.46 -4.66
N ARG A 63 14.67 1.65 -4.45
CA ARG A 63 13.32 1.96 -4.91
C ARG A 63 13.24 1.90 -6.43
N GLN A 64 14.25 2.44 -7.12
CA GLN A 64 14.29 2.43 -8.58
C GLN A 64 14.38 1.00 -9.12
N ALA A 65 15.23 0.15 -8.55
CA ALA A 65 15.34 -1.25 -8.93
C ALA A 65 14.02 -2.01 -8.72
N LEU A 66 13.32 -1.78 -7.61
CA LEU A 66 12.00 -2.36 -7.39
C LEU A 66 10.96 -1.84 -8.39
N ALA A 67 10.96 -0.54 -8.68
CA ALA A 67 10.06 0.05 -9.68
C ALA A 67 10.32 -0.52 -11.09
N ASP A 68 11.59 -0.70 -11.46
CA ASP A 68 11.96 -1.28 -12.76
C ASP A 68 11.54 -2.75 -12.85
N ALA A 69 11.68 -3.52 -11.77
CA ALA A 69 11.17 -4.90 -11.72
C ALA A 69 9.64 -4.96 -11.85
N VAL A 70 8.91 -4.07 -11.17
CA VAL A 70 7.44 -3.95 -11.29
C VAL A 70 7.05 -3.64 -12.74
N ARG A 71 7.72 -2.67 -13.38
CA ARG A 71 7.48 -2.30 -14.78
C ARG A 71 7.82 -3.43 -15.75
N GLN A 72 8.93 -4.13 -15.53
CA GLN A 72 9.35 -5.25 -16.36
C GLN A 72 8.33 -6.39 -16.31
N VAL A 73 7.78 -6.68 -15.13
CA VAL A 73 6.80 -7.75 -14.95
C VAL A 73 5.44 -7.38 -15.57
N ARG A 74 4.99 -6.13 -15.47
CA ARG A 74 3.78 -5.65 -16.18
C ARG A 74 3.96 -5.59 -17.70
N GLY A 75 5.20 -5.47 -18.18
CA GLY A 75 5.52 -5.29 -19.59
C GLY A 75 5.29 -3.86 -20.09
N HIS A 76 5.88 -3.53 -21.23
CA HIS A 76 5.75 -2.22 -21.91
C HIS A 76 4.33 -1.93 -22.46
N SER A 77 3.33 -2.79 -22.21
CA SER A 77 1.98 -2.63 -22.74
C SER A 77 1.15 -1.68 -21.89
N VAL A 78 1.37 -0.39 -22.11
CA VAL A 78 0.41 0.67 -21.80
C VAL A 78 -0.62 0.73 -22.93
N VAL A 79 -1.38 -0.35 -23.12
CA VAL A 79 -2.68 -0.24 -23.79
C VAL A 79 -3.69 -0.25 -22.67
N PRO A 80 -4.33 0.89 -22.34
CA PRO A 80 -5.48 0.89 -21.45
C PRO A 80 -6.49 -0.06 -22.07
N ASP A 81 -6.82 -1.16 -21.40
CA ASP A 81 -7.88 -2.06 -21.85
C ASP A 81 -9.19 -1.23 -21.97
N PRO A 82 -9.74 -1.04 -23.18
CA PRO A 82 -10.98 -0.28 -23.36
C PRO A 82 -12.20 -1.06 -22.83
N SER A 83 -12.03 -2.35 -22.57
CA SER A 83 -12.88 -3.16 -21.70
C SER A 83 -12.32 -3.01 -20.30
N GLY A 84 -12.78 -2.01 -19.54
CA GLY A 84 -12.37 -1.81 -18.16
C GLY A 84 -12.75 -3.00 -17.27
N GLU A 85 -12.01 -4.09 -17.35
CA GLU A 85 -12.04 -5.22 -16.42
C GLU A 85 -11.44 -4.73 -15.10
N ARG A 86 -12.36 -4.09 -14.38
CA ARG A 86 -12.38 -3.82 -12.95
C ARG A 86 -11.49 -4.79 -12.18
N LEU A 87 -10.54 -4.21 -11.44
CA LEU A 87 -10.12 -4.62 -10.09
C LEU A 87 -10.30 -6.12 -9.82
N ILE A 88 -9.36 -6.94 -10.26
CA ILE A 88 -9.19 -8.27 -9.65
C ILE A 88 -8.62 -8.03 -8.25
N GLN A 89 -9.52 -7.81 -7.30
CA GLN A 89 -9.24 -7.64 -5.88
C GLN A 89 -8.33 -8.77 -5.36
N PRO A 90 -7.36 -8.50 -4.46
CA PRO A 90 -7.72 -8.08 -3.08
C PRO A 90 -6.72 -7.19 -2.32
N VAL A 91 -7.23 -6.22 -1.56
CA VAL A 91 -6.66 -5.78 -0.27
C VAL A 91 -7.84 -5.47 0.65
N ASN A 92 -8.35 -6.54 1.29
CA ASN A 92 -9.65 -6.68 1.95
C ASN A 92 -10.86 -6.70 0.98
N ALA A 93 -11.70 -7.73 1.02
CA ALA A 93 -12.89 -7.85 0.15
C ALA A 93 -13.92 -6.71 0.37
N ALA A 94 -13.69 -5.87 1.37
CA ALA A 94 -14.52 -4.74 1.78
C ALA A 94 -14.24 -3.43 1.02
N VAL A 95 -13.01 -3.19 0.54
CA VAL A 95 -12.60 -1.87 -0.01
C VAL A 95 -11.69 -2.02 -1.23
N THR A 96 -12.05 -1.34 -2.32
CA THR A 96 -11.24 -1.26 -3.55
C THR A 96 -10.05 -0.30 -3.39
N LEU A 97 -9.05 -0.36 -4.29
CA LEU A 97 -7.93 0.60 -4.25
C LEU A 97 -8.37 2.07 -4.41
N VAL A 98 -9.44 2.31 -5.16
CA VAL A 98 -10.03 3.65 -5.33
C VAL A 98 -10.72 4.10 -4.05
N GLU A 99 -11.57 3.26 -3.47
CA GLU A 99 -12.23 3.55 -2.19
C GLU A 99 -11.22 3.72 -1.06
N GLY A 100 -10.11 2.97 -1.07
CA GLY A 100 -9.05 3.10 -0.07
C GLY A 100 -8.34 4.45 -0.10
N ARG A 101 -8.25 5.12 -1.27
CA ARG A 101 -7.73 6.50 -1.36
C ARG A 101 -8.72 7.52 -0.78
N ALA A 102 -10.02 7.31 -1.00
CA ALA A 102 -11.05 8.13 -0.36
C ALA A 102 -11.04 7.92 1.16
N LEU A 103 -10.93 6.67 1.60
CA LEU A 103 -10.85 6.29 3.01
C LEU A 103 -9.62 6.89 3.70
N THR A 104 -8.47 6.90 3.02
CA THR A 104 -7.26 7.58 3.50
C THR A 104 -7.54 9.04 3.82
N THR A 105 -8.22 9.75 2.91
CA THR A 105 -8.57 11.17 3.09
C THR A 105 -9.53 11.35 4.26
N TRP A 106 -10.56 10.50 4.35
CA TRP A 106 -11.52 10.53 5.45
C TRP A 106 -10.87 10.29 6.82
N LEU A 107 -9.87 9.40 6.91
CA LEU A 107 -9.11 9.12 8.13
C LEU A 107 -8.20 10.29 8.53
N GLU A 108 -7.55 10.94 7.55
CA GLU A 108 -6.68 12.12 7.79
C GLU A 108 -7.45 13.33 8.36
N GLU A 109 -8.75 13.43 8.09
CA GLU A 109 -9.64 14.47 8.64
C GLU A 109 -10.08 14.20 10.09
N ARG A 110 -9.75 13.03 10.64
CA ARG A 110 -10.01 12.68 12.04
C ARG A 110 -8.84 13.06 12.93
N ASP A 111 -9.06 12.96 14.24
CA ASP A 111 -8.05 13.18 15.26
C ASP A 111 -7.54 11.85 15.83
N GLY A 112 -6.40 11.89 16.51
CA GLY A 112 -5.87 10.74 17.23
C GLY A 112 -5.30 9.65 16.32
N TRP A 113 -5.59 8.39 16.63
CA TRP A 113 -4.98 7.25 15.95
C TRP A 113 -5.48 7.11 14.51
N GLN A 114 -6.73 7.48 14.24
CA GLN A 114 -7.33 7.45 12.90
C GLN A 114 -6.54 8.33 11.94
N GLN A 115 -6.15 9.52 12.40
CA GLN A 115 -5.34 10.44 11.63
C GLN A 115 -4.00 9.84 11.22
N GLU A 116 -3.35 9.15 12.16
CA GLU A 116 -2.06 8.53 11.94
C GLU A 116 -2.16 7.33 10.99
N VAL A 117 -3.23 6.54 11.07
CA VAL A 117 -3.53 5.50 10.08
C VAL A 117 -3.75 6.12 8.70
N GLY A 118 -4.50 7.22 8.61
CA GLY A 118 -4.70 7.96 7.35
C GLY A 118 -3.38 8.42 6.74
N LYS A 119 -2.52 9.10 7.51
CA LYS A 119 -1.20 9.55 7.04
C LYS A 119 -0.30 8.38 6.61
N ALA A 120 -0.34 7.29 7.36
CA ALA A 120 0.43 6.09 7.06
C ALA A 120 -0.05 5.44 5.74
N LEU A 121 -1.36 5.30 5.55
CA LEU A 121 -1.96 4.84 4.29
C LEU A 121 -1.60 5.74 3.11
N ARG A 122 -1.66 7.06 3.29
CA ARG A 122 -1.26 8.04 2.26
C ARG A 122 0.18 7.82 1.80
N ALA A 123 1.08 7.59 2.75
CA ALA A 123 2.48 7.32 2.46
C ALA A 123 2.66 5.99 1.70
N LEU A 124 1.93 4.93 2.08
CA LEU A 124 1.94 3.65 1.34
C LEU A 124 1.42 3.82 -0.09
N TYR A 125 0.29 4.50 -0.29
CA TYR A 125 -0.23 4.79 -1.62
C TYR A 125 0.76 5.59 -2.46
N THR A 126 1.40 6.60 -1.87
CA THR A 126 2.42 7.41 -2.56
C THR A 126 3.64 6.58 -2.95
N TYR A 127 4.08 5.69 -2.07
CA TYR A 127 5.19 4.79 -2.35
C TYR A 127 4.84 3.81 -3.47
N LEU A 128 3.68 3.17 -3.41
CA LEU A 128 3.20 2.25 -4.42
C LEU A 128 2.99 2.94 -5.78
N ASP A 129 2.46 4.16 -5.79
CA ASP A 129 2.37 5.01 -6.98
C ASP A 129 3.74 5.19 -7.65
N GLN A 130 4.77 5.50 -6.86
CA GLN A 130 6.14 5.64 -7.37
C GLN A 130 6.68 4.33 -7.98
N LEU A 131 6.40 3.18 -7.36
CA LEU A 131 6.79 1.87 -7.91
C LEU A 131 6.08 1.58 -9.24
N TYR A 132 4.85 2.04 -9.38
CA TYR A 132 3.99 1.77 -10.54
C TYR A 132 4.13 2.78 -11.69
N GLY A 133 4.93 3.84 -11.52
CA GLY A 133 5.22 4.79 -12.60
C GLY A 133 4.86 6.25 -12.30
N GLY A 134 4.33 6.56 -11.12
CA GLY A 134 4.08 7.93 -10.68
C GLY A 134 2.73 8.11 -9.97
N PRO A 135 2.37 9.36 -9.63
CA PRO A 135 1.16 9.68 -8.89
C PRO A 135 -0.11 9.07 -9.53
N GLY A 136 -0.88 8.32 -8.75
CA GLY A 136 -2.10 7.66 -9.21
C GLY A 136 -1.91 6.41 -10.08
N ALA A 137 -0.67 5.97 -10.33
CA ALA A 137 -0.40 4.80 -11.16
C ALA A 137 -0.73 3.46 -10.46
N PHE A 138 -0.79 3.44 -9.13
CA PHE A 138 -1.20 2.26 -8.38
C PHE A 138 -2.73 2.14 -8.35
N ASN A 139 -3.27 1.48 -9.36
CA ASN A 139 -4.71 1.26 -9.56
C ASN A 139 -5.09 -0.23 -9.62
N GLU A 140 -4.09 -1.12 -9.64
CA GLU A 140 -4.28 -2.57 -9.75
C GLU A 140 -3.11 -3.32 -9.09
N LEU A 141 -3.43 -4.45 -8.48
CA LEU A 141 -2.44 -5.31 -7.83
C LEU A 141 -1.77 -6.23 -8.85
N LEU A 142 -0.47 -6.45 -8.67
CA LEU A 142 0.18 -7.59 -9.31
C LEU A 142 -0.43 -8.90 -8.79
N THR A 143 -0.64 -9.86 -9.68
CA THR A 143 -1.04 -11.24 -9.34
C THR A 143 0.03 -11.91 -8.48
N THR A 144 -0.33 -12.98 -7.77
CA THR A 144 0.62 -13.74 -6.94
C THR A 144 1.86 -14.21 -7.73
N THR A 145 1.70 -14.61 -8.98
CA THR A 145 2.82 -15.02 -9.84
C THR A 145 3.71 -13.84 -10.21
N GLU A 146 3.13 -12.70 -10.53
CA GLU A 146 3.88 -11.47 -10.84
C GLU A 146 4.63 -10.96 -9.61
N ARG A 147 4.01 -10.97 -8.42
CA ARG A 147 4.67 -10.60 -7.17
C ARG A 147 5.89 -11.49 -6.89
N LYS A 148 5.77 -12.81 -7.10
CA LYS A 148 6.90 -13.73 -6.98
C LYS A 148 8.03 -13.44 -7.96
N ARG A 149 7.72 -13.00 -9.19
CA ARG A 149 8.74 -12.58 -10.17
C ARG A 149 9.43 -11.30 -9.75
N VAL A 150 8.67 -10.30 -9.27
CA VAL A 150 9.25 -9.05 -8.73
C VAL A 150 10.15 -9.34 -7.54
N ALA A 151 9.72 -10.22 -6.62
CA ALA A 151 10.50 -10.65 -5.46
C ALA A 151 11.83 -11.35 -5.81
N ALA A 152 11.90 -12.03 -6.96
CA ALA A 152 13.06 -12.81 -7.37
C ALA A 152 14.11 -11.99 -8.16
N ARG A 153 14.00 -10.66 -8.17
CA ARG A 153 14.89 -9.72 -8.86
C ARG A 153 16.30 -9.68 -8.28
#